data_AF-A0A9X7JLB2-F1
#
_entry.id   AF-A0A9X7JLB2-F1
#
_cell.length_a   1.000
_cell.length_b   1.000
_cell.length_c   1.000
_cell.angle_alpha   90.00
_cell.angle_beta   90.00
_cell.angle_gamma   90.00
#
_symmetry.space_group_name_H-M   'P 1'
#
loop_
_entity.id
_entity.type
_entity.pdbx_description
1 polymer ?
#
loop_
_entity_poly.entity_id
_entity_poly.type
_entity_poly.pdbx_seq_one_letter_code
_entity_poly.pdbx_strand_id
1 'polypeptide(L)' 'MVERAAPTAAPPETAVIRLVSALPDGWDCTWRLAEDRILLRIEPAGPAAVHAWLAGVLVDSGGLRGWRQDGP' A
#
# COMPACT_ATOMS: atom_id res chain seq x y z
N MET A 1 8.41 -3.86 -3.52
CA MET A 1 7.49 -4.54 -2.57
C MET A 1 7.28 -3.63 -1.37
N VAL A 2 6.33 -3.85 -0.45
CA VAL A 2 6.25 -3.07 0.81
C VAL A 2 6.32 -4.03 1.99
N GLU A 3 7.13 -3.70 2.99
CA GLU A 3 7.34 -4.52 4.18
C GLU A 3 7.23 -3.70 5.46
N ARG A 4 6.96 -4.39 6.58
CA ARG A 4 7.01 -3.78 7.90
C ARG A 4 8.46 -3.47 8.26
N ALA A 5 8.74 -2.18 8.47
CA ALA A 5 10.03 -1.67 8.92
C ALA A 5 10.10 -1.43 10.44
N ALA A 6 8.97 -1.44 11.15
CA ALA A 6 8.90 -1.21 12.59
C ALA A 6 7.93 -2.18 13.29
N PRO A 7 8.20 -2.58 14.55
CA PRO A 7 7.26 -3.39 15.34
C PRO A 7 5.93 -2.70 15.63
N THR A 8 5.93 -1.36 15.66
CA THR A 8 4.75 -0.53 15.89
C THR A 8 3.91 -0.31 14.62
N ALA A 9 4.34 -0.86 13.49
CA ALA A 9 3.60 -0.77 12.25
C ALA A 9 2.27 -1.51 12.38
N ALA A 10 1.22 -0.99 11.76
CA ALA A 10 -0.08 -1.65 11.74
C ALA A 10 0.05 -3.08 11.18
N PRO A 11 -0.78 -4.05 11.64
CA PRO A 11 -0.83 -5.39 11.04
C PRO A 11 -1.09 -5.35 9.53
N PRO A 12 -0.63 -6.34 8.75
CA PRO A 12 -0.77 -6.37 7.30
C PRO A 12 -2.18 -6.12 6.79
N GLU A 13 -3.19 -6.71 7.41
CA GLU A 13 -4.60 -6.56 7.06
C GLU A 13 -5.08 -5.12 7.25
N THR A 14 -4.65 -4.49 8.35
CA THR A 14 -4.98 -3.08 8.64
C THR A 14 -4.26 -2.15 7.67
N ALA A 15 -3.01 -2.46 7.32
CA ALA A 15 -2.25 -1.70 6.34
C ALA A 15 -2.92 -1.75 4.96
N VAL A 16 -3.40 -2.92 4.54
CA VAL A 16 -4.14 -3.10 3.29
C VAL A 16 -5.42 -2.29 3.27
N ILE A 17 -6.23 -2.35 4.34
CA ILE A 17 -7.46 -1.55 4.44
C ILE A 17 -7.14 -0.06 4.29
N ARG A 18 -6.13 0.43 5.01
CA ARG A 18 -5.71 1.84 4.96
C ARG A 18 -5.17 2.25 3.58
N LEU A 19 -4.42 1.37 2.92
CA LEU A 19 -3.92 1.62 1.56
C LEU A 19 -5.08 1.71 0.56
N VAL A 20 -6.03 0.76 0.61
CA VAL A 20 -7.20 0.74 -0.27
C VAL A 20 -8.10 1.95 -0.02
N SER A 21 -8.28 2.37 1.24
CA SER A 21 -9.04 3.59 1.57
C SER A 21 -8.35 4.89 1.13
N ALA A 22 -7.05 4.85 0.82
CA ALA A 22 -6.28 6.00 0.34
C ALA A 22 -6.10 6.00 -1.18
N LEU A 23 -6.73 5.05 -1.89
CA LEU A 23 -6.69 5.00 -3.35
C LEU A 23 -7.32 6.26 -3.95
N PRO A 24 -6.71 6.85 -4.99
CA PRO A 24 -7.32 7.96 -5.72
C PRO A 24 -8.63 7.53 -6.36
N ASP A 25 -9.55 8.48 -6.51
CA ASP A 25 -10.82 8.25 -7.18
C ASP A 25 -10.60 7.72 -8.61
N GLY A 26 -11.39 6.70 -8.97
CA GLY A 26 -11.30 6.03 -10.28
C GLY A 26 -10.20 4.98 -10.40
N TRP A 27 -9.45 4.69 -9.32
CA TRP A 27 -8.53 3.55 -9.30
C TRP A 27 -9.22 2.31 -8.77
N ASP A 28 -9.07 1.21 -9.50
CA ASP A 28 -9.55 -0.10 -9.05
C ASP A 28 -8.44 -0.84 -8.31
N CYS A 29 -8.83 -1.68 -7.35
CA CYS A 29 -7.90 -2.53 -6.62
C CYS A 29 -8.50 -3.91 -6.36
N THR A 30 -7.74 -4.94 -6.70
CA THR A 30 -8.04 -6.32 -6.35
C THR A 30 -6.98 -6.86 -5.39
N TRP A 31 -7.38 -7.77 -4.49
CA TRP A 31 -6.48 -8.34 -3.50
C TRP A 31 -6.58 -9.87 -3.47
N ARG A 32 -5.49 -10.51 -3.05
CA ARG A 32 -5.47 -11.94 -2.72
C ARG A 32 -4.55 -12.20 -1.53
N LEU A 33 -4.93 -13.19 -0.73
CA LEU A 33 -4.09 -13.71 0.34
C LEU A 33 -3.18 -14.81 -0.22
N ALA A 34 -1.89 -14.73 0.07
CA ALA A 34 -0.93 -15.81 -0.08
C ALA A 34 -0.39 -16.19 1.31
N GLU A 35 0.30 -17.32 1.43
CA GLU A 35 0.68 -17.91 2.73
C GLU A 35 1.34 -16.93 3.71
N ASP A 36 2.20 -16.03 3.20
CA ASP A 36 3.01 -15.10 4.00
C ASP A 36 2.79 -13.62 3.67
N ARG A 37 1.88 -13.31 2.73
CA ARG A 37 1.74 -11.95 2.19
C ARG A 37 0.34 -11.67 1.64
N ILE A 38 -0.01 -10.39 1.60
CA ILE A 38 -1.18 -9.89 0.88
C ILE A 38 -0.70 -9.26 -0.42
N LEU A 39 -1.28 -9.69 -1.54
CA LEU A 39 -0.95 -9.16 -2.85
C LEU A 39 -2.08 -8.24 -3.29
N LEU A 40 -1.71 -7.02 -3.68
CA LEU A 40 -2.60 -6.01 -4.22
C LEU A 40 -2.26 -5.76 -5.68
N ARG A 41 -3.29 -5.72 -6.52
CA ARG A 41 -3.20 -5.30 -7.91
C ARG A 41 -4.05 -4.04 -8.05
N ILE A 42 -3.36 -2.93 -8.35
CA ILE A 42 -3.95 -1.61 -8.50
C ILE A 42 -4.02 -1.29 -9.99
N GLU A 43 -5.19 -0.88 -10.46
CA GLU A 43 -5.47 -0.48 -11.84
C GLU A 43 -5.78 1.02 -11.85
N PRO A 44 -4.83 1.86 -12.28
CA PRO A 44 -5.07 3.30 -12.32
C PRO A 44 -5.99 3.67 -13.49
N ALA A 45 -6.87 4.66 -13.29
CA ALA A 45 -7.76 5.20 -14.34
C ALA A 45 -7.04 5.88 -15.53
N GLY A 46 -5.71 6.02 -15.48
CA GLY A 46 -4.88 6.64 -16.51
C GLY A 46 -3.39 6.39 -16.24
N PRO A 47 -2.47 6.93 -17.08
CA PRO A 47 -1.03 6.78 -16.88
C PRO A 47 -0.59 7.52 -15.61
N ALA A 48 -0.74 6.86 -14.47
CA ALA A 48 -0.36 7.38 -13.18
C ALA A 48 0.90 6.66 -12.66
N ALA A 49 1.80 7.44 -12.06
CA ALA A 49 2.97 6.92 -11.37
C ALA A 49 2.55 6.32 -10.02
N VAL A 50 2.01 5.08 -10.05
CA VAL A 50 1.60 4.31 -8.85
C VAL A 50 2.68 4.33 -7.77
N HIS A 51 3.95 4.28 -8.16
CA HIS A 51 5.10 4.38 -7.24
C HIS A 51 5.20 5.72 -6.51
N ALA A 52 4.93 6.84 -7.19
CA ALA A 52 4.98 8.16 -6.57
C ALA A 52 3.82 8.35 -5.57
N TRP A 53 2.62 7.89 -5.94
CA TRP A 53 1.48 7.85 -5.02
C TRP A 53 1.78 6.97 -3.79
N LEU A 54 2.30 5.75 -4.01
CA LEU A 54 2.64 4.82 -2.94
C LEU A 54 3.69 5.42 -1.99
N ALA A 55 4.73 6.05 -2.53
CA ALA A 55 5.75 6.75 -1.73
C ALA A 55 5.11 7.86 -0.87
N GLY A 56 4.18 8.64 -1.43
CA GLY A 56 3.44 9.65 -0.68
C GLY A 56 2.58 9.05 0.44
N VAL A 57 1.85 7.97 0.20
CA VAL A 57 1.03 7.31 1.23
C VAL A 57 1.90 6.72 2.35
N LEU A 58 3.08 6.19 2.04
CA LEU A 58 4.02 5.68 3.05
C LEU A 58 4.63 6.78 3.93
N VAL A 59 4.77 8.01 3.41
CA VAL A 59 5.37 9.16 4.12
C VAL A 59 4.33 10.01 4.85
N ASP A 60 3.25 10.41 4.16
CA ASP A 60 2.35 11.48 4.59
C ASP A 60 1.02 10.98 5.16
N SER A 61 0.60 9.78 4.81
CA SER A 61 -0.67 9.22 5.30
C SER A 61 -0.38 8.36 6.51
N GLY A 62 -0.59 8.90 7.72
CA GLY A 62 -0.32 8.25 9.02
C GLY A 62 -0.91 6.84 9.24
N GLY A 63 -1.65 6.31 8.26
CA GLY A 63 -2.10 4.93 8.19
C GLY A 63 -0.99 3.88 7.96
N LEU A 64 0.12 4.21 7.29
CA LEU A 64 1.19 3.24 6.98
C LEU A 64 2.54 3.54 7.66
N ARG A 65 2.53 4.32 8.75
CA ARG A 65 3.75 4.58 9.52
C ARG A 65 4.41 3.27 9.96
N GLY A 66 5.72 3.15 9.73
CA GLY A 66 6.48 1.95 10.04
C GLY A 66 6.44 0.87 8.95
N TRP A 67 5.83 1.14 7.80
CA TRP A 67 6.00 0.38 6.57
C TRP A 67 6.99 1.09 5.64
N ARG A 68 7.71 0.33 4.82
CA ARG A 68 8.64 0.87 3.82
C ARG A 68 8.53 0.12 2.51
N GLN A 69 8.84 0.81 1.42
CA GLN A 69 9.09 0.13 0.15
C GLN A 69 10.39 -0.67 0.27
N ASP A 70 10.31 -1.97 0.01
CA ASP A 70 11.48 -2.82 -0.17
C ASP A 70 12.07 -2.60 -1.56
N GLY A 71 13.30 -2.07 -1.56
CA GLY A 71 14.21 -1.89 -2.70
C GLY A 71 13.72 -1.06 -3.89
N PRO A 72 14.64 -0.54 -4.74
CA PRO A 72 14.31 -0.10 -6.09
C PRO A 72 13.86 -1.28 -6.97
#